data_AF-A0A3D1A333-F1
#
_entry.id   AF-A0A3D1A333-F1
#
_cell.length_a   1.000
_cell.length_b   1.000
_cell.length_c   1.000
_cell.angle_alpha   90.00
_cell.angle_beta   90.00
_cell.angle_gamma   90.00
#
_symmetry.space_group_name_H-M   'P 1'
#
loop_
_entity.id
_entity.type
_entity.pdbx_description
1 polymer ?
#
loop_
_entity_poly.entity_id
_entity_poly.type
_entity_poly.pdbx_seq_one_letter_code
_entity_poly.pdbx_strand_id
1 'polypeptide(L)'
;MKIKILLAVLLAGVCAVAAPAAETKNAGKTPAFSEAREQVDAVSKEILEVEALYWAWRVKYLGDVSYDELREKSRRWIGKPGTKAQLFARMKEILDGGSARALTAAEMRKYDEGKEKIRDLLAPGRKDLKLAAQLSLDYCMDLDARYWARRVQQGEKEILQLRRKWAIRPEIKQRYFSLMDEKLGQENAPLSKEEIYKMEACSNNLHR
;
A
#
# COMPACT_ATOMS: atom_id res chain seq x y z
N MET A 1 27.79 -5.26 62.31
CA MET A 1 26.57 -6.10 62.23
C MET A 1 26.21 -6.30 60.77
N LYS A 2 26.08 -7.57 60.35
CA LYS A 2 25.85 -8.00 58.96
C LYS A 2 24.34 -8.12 58.72
N ILE A 3 23.80 -7.50 57.67
CA ILE A 3 22.51 -7.89 57.10
C ILE A 3 22.68 -7.95 55.58
N LYS A 4 22.86 -9.17 55.07
CA LYS A 4 22.79 -9.51 53.65
C LYS A 4 21.32 -9.79 53.33
N ILE A 5 20.68 -8.97 52.50
CA ILE A 5 19.35 -9.27 51.95
C ILE A 5 19.60 -9.86 50.55
N LEU A 6 19.41 -11.18 50.44
CA LEU A 6 19.32 -11.90 49.17
C LEU A 6 17.89 -11.72 48.65
N LEU A 7 17.73 -10.96 47.57
CA LEU A 7 16.48 -10.92 46.82
C LEU A 7 16.67 -11.76 45.56
N ALA A 8 16.21 -13.02 45.63
CA ALA A 8 16.10 -13.90 44.48
C ALA A 8 14.77 -13.61 43.77
N VAL A 9 14.82 -12.90 42.64
CA VAL A 9 13.66 -12.72 41.75
C VAL A 9 13.78 -13.71 40.61
N LEU A 10 12.94 -14.75 40.68
CA LEU A 10 12.63 -15.66 39.59
C LEU A 10 11.95 -14.89 38.45
N LEU A 11 12.67 -14.61 37.37
CA LEU A 11 12.09 -14.22 36.08
C LEU A 11 11.88 -15.48 35.24
N ALA A 12 10.74 -16.14 35.45
CA ALA A 12 10.14 -17.04 34.48
C ALA A 12 9.18 -16.20 33.62
N GLY A 13 9.67 -15.72 32.47
CA GLY A 13 8.94 -14.80 31.60
C GLY A 13 8.81 -15.35 30.17
N VAL A 14 7.82 -16.22 29.98
CA VAL A 14 7.03 -16.44 28.76
C VAL A 14 7.73 -16.18 27.42
N CYS A 15 8.20 -17.24 26.77
CA CYS A 15 8.43 -17.25 25.32
C CYS A 15 7.09 -17.08 24.61
N ALA A 16 6.73 -15.85 24.24
CA ALA A 16 5.66 -15.59 23.29
C ALA A 16 6.11 -16.11 21.92
N VAL A 17 5.67 -17.31 21.55
CA VAL A 17 5.81 -17.84 20.20
C VAL A 17 4.96 -16.96 19.29
N ALA A 18 5.61 -16.10 18.50
CA ALA A 18 4.95 -15.30 17.48
C ALA A 18 4.20 -16.24 16.53
N ALA A 19 2.87 -16.13 16.52
CA ALA A 19 2.04 -16.86 15.59
C ALA A 19 2.46 -16.45 14.16
N PRO A 20 2.76 -17.41 13.26
CA PRO A 20 3.05 -17.09 11.88
C PRO A 20 1.82 -16.41 11.27
N ALA A 21 2.01 -15.18 10.78
CA ALA A 21 1.00 -14.48 10.01
C ALA A 21 0.54 -15.41 8.88
N ALA A 22 -0.71 -15.87 8.96
CA ALA A 22 -1.29 -16.77 7.98
C ALA A 22 -1.25 -16.07 6.62
N GLU A 23 -0.32 -16.47 5.76
CA GLU A 23 -0.33 -16.10 4.35
C GLU A 23 -1.67 -16.57 3.78
N THR A 24 -2.53 -15.62 3.41
CA THR A 24 -3.79 -15.87 2.73
C THR A 24 -3.50 -16.51 1.37
N LYS A 25 -3.46 -17.85 1.32
CA LYS A 25 -3.09 -18.68 0.15
C LYS A 25 -3.98 -18.49 -1.11
N ASN A 26 -5.00 -17.64 -1.06
CA ASN A 26 -6.01 -17.52 -2.11
C ASN A 26 -6.15 -16.14 -2.77
N ALA A 27 -5.36 -15.13 -2.37
CA ALA A 27 -5.52 -13.77 -2.92
C ALA A 27 -5.08 -13.61 -4.40
N GLY A 28 -4.47 -14.64 -5.02
CA GLY A 28 -3.82 -14.53 -6.33
C GLY A 28 -4.48 -15.23 -7.51
N LYS A 29 -5.70 -15.78 -7.39
CA LYS A 29 -6.28 -16.67 -8.41
C LYS A 29 -7.49 -16.10 -9.16
N THR A 30 -7.50 -14.80 -9.48
CA THR A 30 -8.46 -14.29 -10.48
C THR A 30 -7.73 -14.00 -11.80
N PRO A 31 -8.27 -14.41 -12.97
CA PRO A 31 -7.66 -14.14 -14.28
C PRO A 31 -7.34 -12.65 -14.49
N ALA A 32 -8.23 -11.75 -14.05
CA ALA A 32 -8.01 -10.31 -14.10
C ALA A 32 -6.75 -9.86 -13.32
N PHE A 33 -6.46 -10.48 -12.17
CA PHE A 33 -5.24 -10.19 -11.41
C PHE A 33 -3.99 -10.74 -12.11
N SER A 34 -4.11 -11.86 -12.83
CA SER A 34 -3.01 -12.41 -13.64
C SER A 34 -2.65 -11.50 -14.81
N GLU A 35 -3.65 -10.97 -15.54
CA GLU A 35 -3.44 -10.05 -16.65
C GLU A 35 -2.87 -8.71 -16.18
N ALA A 36 -3.44 -8.12 -15.12
CA ALA A 36 -2.91 -6.90 -14.52
C ALA A 36 -1.45 -7.09 -14.06
N ARG A 37 -1.11 -8.28 -13.53
CA ARG A 37 0.25 -8.60 -13.11
C ARG A 37 1.25 -8.60 -14.26
N GLU A 38 0.89 -9.11 -15.44
CA GLU A 38 1.75 -9.08 -16.63
C GLU A 38 2.01 -7.64 -17.09
N GLN A 39 0.96 -6.81 -17.12
CA GLN A 39 1.07 -5.41 -17.53
C GLN A 39 1.89 -4.60 -16.52
N VAL A 40 1.67 -4.80 -15.22
CA VAL A 40 2.47 -4.18 -14.15
C VAL A 40 3.94 -4.61 -14.27
N ASP A 41 4.21 -5.86 -14.61
CA ASP A 41 5.56 -6.38 -14.81
C ASP A 41 6.29 -5.67 -15.96
N ALA A 42 5.60 -5.48 -17.09
CA ALA A 42 6.13 -4.76 -18.25
C ALA A 42 6.49 -3.32 -17.88
N VAL A 43 5.58 -2.58 -17.25
CA VAL A 43 5.84 -1.20 -16.82
C VAL A 43 6.96 -1.14 -15.78
N SER A 44 7.01 -2.08 -14.84
CA SER A 44 8.08 -2.15 -13.84
C SER A 44 9.46 -2.33 -14.48
N LYS A 45 9.55 -3.12 -15.56
CA LYS A 45 10.80 -3.25 -16.33
C LYS A 45 11.19 -1.97 -17.04
N GLU A 46 10.24 -1.21 -17.60
CA GLU A 46 10.51 0.08 -18.26
C GLU A 46 11.16 1.10 -17.31
N ILE A 47 10.79 1.08 -16.03
CA ILE A 47 11.29 1.99 -14.99
C ILE A 47 12.32 1.36 -14.05
N LEU A 48 12.78 0.13 -14.32
CA LEU A 48 13.61 -0.64 -13.38
C LEU A 48 14.84 0.11 -12.91
N GLU A 49 15.58 0.73 -13.85
CA GLU A 49 16.81 1.48 -13.54
C GLU A 49 16.55 2.67 -12.62
N VAL A 50 15.50 3.46 -12.89
CA VAL A 50 15.18 4.64 -12.09
C VAL A 50 14.56 4.25 -10.74
N GLU A 51 13.77 3.18 -10.68
CA GLU A 51 13.24 2.64 -9.42
C GLU A 51 14.37 2.07 -8.54
N ALA A 52 15.33 1.36 -9.15
CA ALA A 52 16.51 0.88 -8.44
C ALA A 52 17.33 2.02 -7.84
N LEU A 53 17.59 3.07 -8.63
CA LEU A 53 18.35 4.23 -8.18
C LEU A 53 17.62 5.00 -7.06
N TYR A 54 16.30 5.18 -7.21
CA TYR A 54 15.46 5.81 -6.18
C TYR A 54 15.54 5.08 -4.84
N TRP A 55 15.34 3.75 -4.85
CA TRP A 55 15.38 2.97 -3.63
C TRP A 55 16.79 2.88 -3.04
N ALA A 56 17.83 2.74 -3.87
CA ALA A 56 19.22 2.76 -3.41
C ALA A 56 19.58 4.08 -2.72
N TRP A 57 19.13 5.21 -3.26
CA TRP A 57 19.32 6.52 -2.62
C TRP A 57 18.61 6.64 -1.27
N ARG A 58 17.36 6.18 -1.17
CA ARG A 58 16.63 6.17 0.11
C ARG A 58 17.35 5.33 1.17
N VAL A 59 17.74 4.11 0.80
CA VAL A 59 18.49 3.21 1.70
C VAL A 59 19.80 3.84 2.17
N LYS A 60 20.58 4.44 1.25
CA LYS A 60 21.91 4.98 1.58
C LYS A 60 21.87 6.32 2.34
N TYR A 61 21.01 7.25 1.94
CA TYR A 61 21.07 8.64 2.41
C TYR A 61 19.90 9.05 3.29
N LEU A 62 18.70 8.51 3.08
CA LEU A 62 17.57 8.79 3.99
C LEU A 62 17.57 7.87 5.20
N GLY A 63 18.01 6.61 5.01
CA GLY A 63 18.06 5.61 6.09
C GLY A 63 16.69 5.28 6.68
N ASP A 64 15.60 5.60 5.97
CA ASP A 64 14.22 5.39 6.42
C ASP A 64 13.72 3.97 6.17
N VAL A 65 14.49 3.16 5.44
CA VAL A 65 14.28 1.74 5.21
C VAL A 65 15.62 1.07 4.92
N SER A 66 15.86 -0.13 5.45
CA SER A 66 17.05 -0.93 5.10
C SER A 66 16.81 -1.74 3.82
N TYR A 67 17.90 -2.19 3.17
CA TYR A 67 17.80 -3.05 1.99
C TYR A 67 16.99 -4.33 2.27
N ASP A 68 17.28 -5.01 3.40
CA ASP A 68 16.60 -6.26 3.76
C ASP A 68 15.14 -6.04 4.16
N GLU A 69 14.84 -4.94 4.86
CA GLU A 69 13.48 -4.57 5.20
C GLU A 69 12.65 -4.29 3.94
N LEU A 70 13.22 -3.53 2.98
CA LEU A 70 12.56 -3.27 1.70
C LEU A 70 12.35 -4.57 0.91
N ARG A 71 13.35 -5.46 0.90
CA ARG A 71 13.26 -6.78 0.24
C ARG A 71 12.13 -7.62 0.83
N GLU A 72 11.99 -7.68 2.15
CA GLU A 72 10.90 -8.42 2.77
C GLU A 72 9.54 -7.77 2.47
N LYS A 73 9.41 -6.44 2.62
CA LYS A 73 8.18 -5.71 2.28
C LYS A 73 7.79 -5.89 0.80
N SER A 74 8.77 -6.00 -0.10
CA SER A 74 8.54 -6.16 -1.53
C SER A 74 7.83 -7.47 -1.90
N ARG A 75 7.84 -8.47 -1.02
CA ARG A 75 7.15 -9.76 -1.26
C ARG A 75 5.67 -9.53 -1.56
N ARG A 76 5.06 -8.52 -0.93
CA ARG A 76 3.65 -8.14 -1.11
C ARG A 76 3.37 -7.26 -2.31
N TRP A 77 4.41 -6.72 -2.98
CA TRP A 77 4.21 -5.87 -4.16
C TRP A 77 3.59 -6.66 -5.32
N ILE A 78 2.78 -6.01 -6.14
CA ILE A 78 2.25 -6.64 -7.35
C ILE A 78 3.35 -6.61 -8.42
N GLY A 79 3.67 -7.79 -8.97
CA GLY A 79 4.74 -7.97 -9.96
C GLY A 79 5.27 -9.41 -9.97
N LYS A 80 6.04 -9.79 -11.00
CA LYS A 80 6.65 -11.12 -11.04
C LYS A 80 7.85 -11.20 -10.10
N PRO A 81 8.14 -12.39 -9.52
CA PRO A 81 9.33 -12.58 -8.68
C PRO A 81 10.62 -12.25 -9.42
N GLY A 82 10.72 -12.59 -10.72
CA GLY A 82 11.90 -12.31 -11.55
C GLY A 82 12.21 -10.82 -11.67
N THR A 83 11.21 -9.99 -11.95
CA THR A 83 11.37 -8.53 -12.07
C THR A 83 11.74 -7.89 -10.73
N LYS A 84 11.15 -8.36 -9.63
CA LYS A 84 11.60 -7.94 -8.28
C LYS A 84 13.06 -8.33 -8.05
N ALA A 85 13.45 -9.55 -8.39
CA ALA A 85 14.84 -9.99 -8.24
C ALA A 85 15.80 -9.11 -9.06
N GLN A 86 15.44 -8.74 -10.29
CA GLN A 86 16.22 -7.82 -11.12
C GLN A 86 16.32 -6.43 -10.48
N LEU A 87 15.22 -5.89 -9.96
CA LEU A 87 15.22 -4.61 -9.23
C LEU A 87 16.21 -4.65 -8.06
N PHE A 88 16.15 -5.68 -7.21
CA PHE A 88 17.03 -5.79 -6.04
C PHE A 88 18.50 -6.05 -6.42
N ALA A 89 18.75 -6.86 -7.45
CA ALA A 89 20.10 -7.03 -7.99
C ALA A 89 20.68 -5.69 -8.44
N ARG A 90 19.89 -4.91 -9.20
CA ARG A 90 20.31 -3.59 -9.68
C ARG A 90 20.52 -2.58 -8.55
N MET A 91 19.64 -2.57 -7.56
CA MET A 91 19.83 -1.76 -6.35
C MET A 91 21.13 -2.10 -5.63
N LYS A 92 21.43 -3.40 -5.49
CA LYS A 92 22.66 -3.86 -4.82
C LYS A 92 23.90 -3.41 -5.56
N GLU A 93 23.93 -3.51 -6.89
CA GLU A 93 25.04 -2.99 -7.70
C GLU A 93 25.28 -1.49 -7.47
N ILE A 94 24.20 -0.68 -7.41
CA ILE A 94 24.28 0.77 -7.17
C ILE A 94 24.82 1.07 -5.77
N LEU A 95 24.41 0.29 -4.77
CA LEU A 95 24.88 0.44 -3.38
C LEU A 95 26.34 0.03 -3.23
N ASP A 96 26.71 -1.15 -3.71
CA ASP A 96 28.06 -1.70 -3.64
C ASP A 96 29.06 -0.83 -4.43
N GLY A 97 28.65 -0.32 -5.60
CA GLY A 97 29.44 0.60 -6.42
C GLY A 97 29.46 2.04 -5.89
N GLY A 98 28.72 2.35 -4.82
CA GLY A 98 28.68 3.68 -4.22
C GLY A 98 28.01 4.75 -5.07
N SER A 99 27.37 4.40 -6.19
CA SER A 99 26.81 5.32 -7.19
C SER A 99 25.39 5.79 -6.88
N ALA A 100 24.82 5.38 -5.75
CA ALA A 100 23.54 5.88 -5.27
C ALA A 100 23.54 7.41 -5.19
N ARG A 101 22.49 8.01 -5.76
CA ARG A 101 22.23 9.46 -5.80
C ARG A 101 20.74 9.72 -5.97
N ALA A 102 20.30 10.93 -5.65
CA ALA A 102 18.92 11.33 -5.91
C ALA A 102 18.62 11.24 -7.41
N LEU A 103 17.35 10.98 -7.75
CA LEU A 103 16.88 11.08 -9.13
C LEU A 103 16.98 12.55 -9.60
N THR A 104 17.42 12.73 -10.84
CA THR A 104 17.27 13.99 -11.55
C THR A 104 15.79 14.27 -11.82
N ALA A 105 15.44 15.51 -12.18
CA ALA A 105 14.04 15.86 -12.49
C ALA A 105 13.45 15.00 -13.64
N ALA A 106 14.25 14.68 -14.66
CA ALA A 106 13.82 13.83 -15.77
C ALA A 106 13.61 12.37 -15.35
N GLU A 107 14.50 11.83 -14.51
CA GLU A 107 14.36 10.47 -13.95
C GLU A 107 13.16 10.38 -13.00
N MET A 108 12.95 11.40 -12.16
CA MET A 108 11.79 11.47 -11.27
C MET A 108 10.50 11.47 -12.06
N ARG A 109 10.39 12.27 -13.12
CA ARG A 109 9.22 12.26 -14.01
C ARG A 109 8.99 10.87 -14.62
N LYS A 110 10.03 10.21 -15.11
CA LYS A 110 9.93 8.83 -15.66
C LYS A 110 9.44 7.84 -14.59
N TYR A 111 9.97 7.97 -13.37
CA TYR A 111 9.53 7.15 -12.24
C TYR A 111 8.05 7.38 -11.94
N ASP A 112 7.63 8.63 -11.76
CA ASP A 112 6.24 9.00 -11.45
C ASP A 112 5.25 8.56 -12.53
N GLU A 113 5.58 8.77 -13.81
CA GLU A 113 4.77 8.30 -14.94
C GLU A 113 4.61 6.77 -14.93
N GLY A 114 5.68 6.03 -14.67
CA GLY A 114 5.61 4.57 -14.57
C GLY A 114 4.80 4.10 -13.35
N LYS A 115 4.93 4.77 -12.21
CA LYS A 115 4.09 4.47 -11.03
C LYS A 115 2.62 4.79 -11.31
N GLU A 116 2.31 5.88 -12.02
CA GLU A 116 0.92 6.20 -12.37
C GLU A 116 0.33 5.17 -13.34
N LYS A 117 1.07 4.77 -14.38
CA LYS A 117 0.67 3.65 -15.25
C LYS A 117 0.34 2.39 -14.43
N ILE A 118 1.20 2.01 -13.47
CA ILE A 118 0.94 0.86 -12.58
C ILE A 118 -0.35 1.07 -11.77
N ARG A 119 -0.56 2.26 -11.19
CA ARG A 119 -1.80 2.55 -10.44
C ARG A 119 -3.04 2.42 -11.32
N ASP A 120 -2.97 2.89 -12.56
CA ASP A 120 -4.07 2.82 -13.52
C ASP A 120 -4.41 1.39 -13.93
N LEU A 121 -3.41 0.52 -14.07
CA LEU A 121 -3.62 -0.90 -14.35
C LEU A 121 -4.27 -1.63 -13.18
N LEU A 122 -3.98 -1.20 -11.95
CA LEU A 122 -4.48 -1.80 -10.73
C LEU A 122 -5.85 -1.27 -10.30
N ALA A 123 -6.20 -0.06 -10.72
CA ALA A 123 -7.46 0.61 -10.41
C ALA A 123 -8.02 1.33 -11.65
N PRO A 124 -8.43 0.58 -12.69
CA PRO A 124 -8.83 1.14 -13.97
C PRO A 124 -10.04 2.07 -13.88
N GLY A 125 -10.91 1.90 -12.86
CA GLY A 125 -12.06 2.78 -12.68
C GLY A 125 -11.68 4.25 -12.49
N ARG A 126 -10.49 4.55 -11.96
CA ARG A 126 -9.98 5.93 -11.77
C ARG A 126 -9.97 6.76 -13.05
N LYS A 127 -9.85 6.13 -14.22
CA LYS A 127 -9.82 6.79 -15.53
C LYS A 127 -11.19 6.93 -16.20
N ASP A 128 -12.22 6.30 -15.65
CA ASP A 128 -13.56 6.34 -16.22
C ASP A 128 -14.29 7.62 -15.79
N LEU A 129 -13.88 8.76 -16.36
CA LEU A 129 -14.45 10.06 -16.06
C LEU A 129 -15.94 10.15 -16.42
N LYS A 130 -16.40 9.36 -17.39
CA LYS A 130 -17.81 9.30 -17.78
C LYS A 130 -18.63 8.62 -16.69
N LEU A 131 -18.18 7.46 -16.21
CA LEU A 131 -18.80 6.79 -15.07
C LEU A 131 -18.76 7.69 -13.83
N ALA A 132 -17.61 8.30 -13.52
CA ALA A 132 -17.47 9.20 -12.38
C ALA A 132 -18.49 10.35 -12.41
N ALA A 133 -18.77 10.92 -13.59
CA ALA A 133 -19.76 11.98 -13.77
C ALA A 133 -21.22 11.49 -13.61
N GLN A 134 -21.48 10.20 -13.80
CA GLN A 134 -22.82 9.60 -13.64
C GLN A 134 -23.12 9.18 -12.20
N LEU A 135 -22.09 8.95 -11.38
CA LEU A 135 -22.25 8.53 -10.00
C LEU A 135 -22.51 9.73 -9.09
N SER A 136 -23.53 9.61 -8.23
CA SER A 136 -23.82 10.66 -7.24
C SER A 136 -22.72 10.71 -6.18
N LEU A 137 -22.49 11.91 -5.63
CA LEU A 137 -21.55 12.10 -4.53
C LEU A 137 -21.88 11.24 -3.31
N ASP A 138 -23.17 11.06 -3.02
CA ASP A 138 -23.66 10.24 -1.91
C ASP A 138 -23.34 8.76 -2.11
N TYR A 139 -23.54 8.26 -3.32
CA TYR A 139 -23.18 6.90 -3.68
C TYR A 139 -21.67 6.67 -3.59
N CYS A 140 -20.88 7.65 -4.06
CA CYS A 140 -19.43 7.60 -3.95
C CYS A 140 -18.95 7.54 -2.49
N MET A 141 -19.51 8.37 -1.61
CA MET A 141 -19.17 8.33 -0.19
C MET A 141 -19.56 7.01 0.46
N ASP A 142 -20.74 6.44 0.14
CA ASP A 142 -21.19 5.16 0.71
C ASP A 142 -20.28 3.99 0.31
N LEU A 143 -19.94 3.87 -0.97
CA LEU A 143 -19.03 2.83 -1.45
C LEU A 143 -17.67 2.90 -0.77
N ASP A 144 -17.06 4.08 -0.74
CA ASP A 144 -15.73 4.28 -0.18
C ASP A 144 -15.75 4.08 1.36
N ALA A 145 -16.79 4.57 2.05
CA ALA A 145 -16.97 4.33 3.49
C ALA A 145 -17.12 2.84 3.82
N ARG A 146 -17.94 2.09 3.06
CA ARG A 146 -18.10 0.62 3.22
C ARG A 146 -16.77 -0.11 3.00
N TYR A 147 -16.03 0.27 1.96
CA TYR A 147 -14.73 -0.31 1.65
C TYR A 147 -13.73 -0.12 2.80
N TRP A 148 -13.55 1.11 3.27
CA TRP A 148 -12.60 1.41 4.34
C TRP A 148 -13.03 0.83 5.69
N ALA A 149 -14.33 0.88 6.01
CA ALA A 149 -14.86 0.27 7.23
C ALA A 149 -14.59 -1.23 7.26
N ARG A 150 -14.79 -1.93 6.12
CA ARG A 150 -14.50 -3.36 6.01
C ARG A 150 -13.02 -3.68 6.27
N ARG A 151 -12.08 -2.91 5.72
CA ARG A 151 -10.65 -3.13 5.96
C ARG A 151 -10.26 -2.95 7.42
N VAL A 152 -10.83 -1.92 8.07
CA VAL A 152 -10.67 -1.74 9.53
C VAL A 152 -11.25 -2.93 10.30
N GLN A 153 -12.40 -3.48 9.88
CA GLN A 153 -12.99 -4.68 10.49
C GLN A 153 -12.14 -5.94 10.27
N GLN A 154 -11.37 -6.00 9.18
CA GLN A 154 -10.40 -7.06 8.89
C GLN A 154 -9.06 -6.92 9.63
N GLY A 155 -8.92 -5.91 10.49
CA GLY A 155 -7.76 -5.74 11.38
C GLY A 155 -6.80 -4.64 10.98
N GLU A 156 -7.04 -3.94 9.87
CA GLU A 156 -6.22 -2.80 9.42
C GLU A 156 -6.55 -1.51 10.20
N LYS A 157 -6.32 -1.53 11.51
CA LYS A 157 -6.72 -0.45 12.44
C LYS A 157 -5.95 0.85 12.22
N GLU A 158 -4.78 0.81 11.62
CA GLU A 158 -3.96 1.97 11.25
C GLU A 158 -4.69 2.94 10.30
N ILE A 159 -5.67 2.44 9.54
CA ILE A 159 -6.52 3.27 8.67
C ILE A 159 -7.20 4.40 9.47
N LEU A 160 -7.62 4.14 10.72
CA LEU A 160 -8.26 5.15 11.57
C LEU A 160 -7.31 6.29 11.98
N GLN A 161 -6.01 6.02 12.05
CA GLN A 161 -5.00 7.04 12.30
C GLN A 161 -4.68 7.82 11.02
N LEU A 162 -4.56 7.10 9.90
CA LEU A 162 -4.24 7.67 8.60
C LEU A 162 -5.36 8.52 8.01
N ARG A 163 -6.63 8.26 8.35
CA ARG A 163 -7.78 9.00 7.81
C ARG A 163 -7.70 10.51 8.04
N ARG A 164 -7.02 10.94 9.11
CA ARG A 164 -6.78 12.37 9.41
C ARG A 164 -5.97 13.08 8.32
N LYS A 165 -5.13 12.34 7.60
CA LYS A 165 -4.26 12.82 6.53
C LYS A 165 -4.88 12.70 5.14
N TRP A 166 -6.09 12.15 5.02
CA TRP A 166 -6.74 11.98 3.72
C TRP A 166 -7.14 13.33 3.14
N ALA A 167 -6.77 13.52 1.87
CA ALA A 167 -7.09 14.69 1.09
C ALA A 167 -8.54 14.61 0.57
N ILE A 168 -9.49 14.50 1.50
CA ILE A 168 -10.93 14.58 1.20
C ILE A 168 -11.29 16.04 1.03
N ARG A 169 -12.10 16.32 0.01
CA ARG A 169 -12.69 17.64 -0.24
C ARG A 169 -13.29 18.25 1.05
N PRO A 170 -12.87 19.47 1.46
CA PRO A 170 -13.30 20.06 2.73
C PRO A 170 -14.83 20.09 2.92
N GLU A 171 -15.56 20.34 1.85
CA GLU A 171 -17.03 20.44 1.83
C GLU A 171 -17.78 19.15 2.17
N ILE A 172 -17.16 17.98 1.99
CA ILE A 172 -17.77 16.67 2.29
C ILE A 172 -17.10 15.96 3.46
N LYS A 173 -15.94 16.45 3.93
CA LYS A 173 -15.06 15.73 4.85
C LYS A 173 -15.75 15.28 6.14
N GLN A 174 -16.51 16.17 6.77
CA GLN A 174 -17.24 15.83 8.00
C GLN A 174 -18.29 14.75 7.73
N ARG A 175 -19.13 14.94 6.71
CA ARG A 175 -20.18 13.98 6.33
C ARG A 175 -19.61 12.62 5.97
N TYR A 176 -18.53 12.59 5.21
CA TYR A 176 -17.83 11.37 4.82
C TYR A 176 -17.32 10.58 6.04
N PHE A 177 -16.69 11.24 7.01
CA PHE A 177 -16.22 10.55 8.21
C PHE A 177 -17.35 10.09 9.13
N SER A 178 -18.44 10.85 9.25
CA SER A 178 -19.64 10.38 9.95
C SER A 178 -20.20 9.10 9.30
N LEU A 179 -20.24 9.05 7.97
CA LEU A 179 -20.67 7.85 7.25
C LEU A 179 -19.73 6.67 7.47
N MET A 180 -18.41 6.91 7.45
CA MET A 180 -17.43 5.87 7.77
C MET A 180 -17.60 5.33 9.20
N ASP A 181 -17.82 6.20 10.19
CA ASP A 181 -18.06 5.81 11.58
C ASP A 181 -19.37 5.00 11.71
N GLU A 182 -20.41 5.36 10.97
CA GLU A 182 -21.65 4.57 10.86
C GLU A 182 -21.37 3.17 10.29
N LYS A 183 -20.66 3.08 9.15
CA LYS A 183 -20.32 1.79 8.52
C LYS A 183 -19.45 0.92 9.41
N LEU A 184 -18.57 1.50 10.22
CA LEU A 184 -17.75 0.75 11.18
C LEU A 184 -18.59 -0.01 12.20
N GLY A 185 -19.77 0.51 12.56
CA GLY A 185 -20.74 -0.14 13.44
C GLY A 185 -21.62 -1.21 12.79
N GLN A 186 -21.51 -1.41 11.47
CA GLN A 186 -22.31 -2.35 10.69
C GLN A 186 -21.45 -3.51 10.18
N GLU A 187 -22.00 -4.71 9.99
CA GLU A 187 -21.28 -5.77 9.28
C GLU A 187 -21.28 -5.48 7.77
N ASN A 188 -20.12 -5.10 7.23
CA ASN A 188 -20.00 -4.80 5.80
C ASN A 188 -19.61 -6.05 5.00
N ALA A 189 -20.44 -6.40 4.01
CA ALA A 189 -20.04 -7.36 3.00
C ALA A 189 -18.88 -6.81 2.14
N PRO A 190 -18.01 -7.68 1.60
CA PRO A 190 -17.03 -7.26 0.59
C PRO A 190 -17.74 -6.62 -0.61
N LEU A 191 -17.18 -5.53 -1.14
CA LEU A 191 -17.67 -4.94 -2.39
C LEU A 191 -17.51 -5.94 -3.54
N SER A 192 -18.50 -5.98 -4.43
CA SER A 192 -18.40 -6.68 -5.71
C SER A 192 -17.35 -6.05 -6.62
N LYS A 193 -16.95 -6.75 -7.69
CA LYS A 193 -16.00 -6.20 -8.68
C LYS A 193 -16.52 -4.91 -9.33
N GLU A 194 -17.81 -4.86 -9.61
CA GLU A 194 -18.46 -3.68 -10.19
C GLU A 194 -18.48 -2.51 -9.20
N GLU A 195 -18.79 -2.76 -7.93
CA GLU A 195 -18.72 -1.74 -6.88
C GLU A 195 -17.29 -1.24 -6.66
N ILE A 196 -16.28 -2.11 -6.71
CA ILE A 196 -14.87 -1.69 -6.65
C ILE A 196 -14.52 -0.77 -7.82
N TYR A 197 -14.90 -1.14 -9.05
CA TYR A 197 -14.66 -0.30 -10.23
C TYR A 197 -15.37 1.07 -10.12
N LYS A 198 -16.61 1.10 -9.62
CA LYS A 198 -17.35 2.34 -9.37
C LYS A 198 -16.71 3.18 -8.25
N MET A 199 -16.26 2.55 -7.17
CA MET A 199 -15.55 3.21 -6.07
C MET A 199 -14.23 3.83 -6.57
N GLU A 200 -13.48 3.13 -7.42
CA GLU A 200 -12.27 3.66 -8.06
C GLU A 200 -12.58 4.90 -8.92
N ALA A 201 -13.66 4.86 -9.71
CA ALA A 201 -14.13 6.02 -10.50
C ALA A 201 -14.52 7.22 -9.60
N CYS A 202 -15.13 6.92 -8.44
CA CYS A 202 -15.48 7.91 -7.44
C CYS A 202 -14.29 8.63 -6.79
N SER A 203 -13.07 8.09 -6.90
CA SER A 203 -11.87 8.69 -6.28
C SER A 203 -11.69 10.17 -6.68
N ASN A 204 -11.94 10.52 -7.94
CA ASN A 204 -11.85 11.90 -8.44
C ASN A 204 -12.92 12.84 -7.88
N ASN A 205 -14.07 12.29 -7.44
CA ASN A 205 -15.16 13.09 -6.87
C ASN A 205 -14.95 13.38 -5.38
N LEU A 206 -14.21 12.51 -4.68
CA LEU A 206 -14.00 12.56 -3.24
C LEU A 206 -12.70 13.27 -2.84
N HIS A 207 -11.63 13.06 -3.61
CA HIS A 207 -10.29 13.53 -3.29
C HIS A 207 -9.89 14.76 -4.12
N ARG A 208 -9.10 15.65 -3.53
CA ARG A 208 -8.48 16.81 -4.19
C ARG A 208 -7.01 16.92 -3.83
#